data_AF-A0A534WL45-F1
#
_entry.id   AF-A0A534WL45-F1
#
_cell.length_a   1.000
_cell.length_b   1.000
_cell.length_c   1.000
_cell.angle_alpha   90.00
_cell.angle_beta   90.00
_cell.angle_gamma   90.00
#
_symmetry.space_group_name_H-M   'P 1'
#
loop_
_entity.id
_entity.type
_entity.pdbx_description
1 polymer ?
#
loop_
_entity_poly.entity_id
_entity_poly.type
_entity_poly.pdbx_seq_one_letter_code
_entity_poly.pdbx_strand_id
1 'polypeptide(L)'
;MRAIDAAVWKDLEVLELEPGDVHEDAAGRRLATAVAGEGVGVGEVEGGSFPLVARRRGLVALDAARLTEINLVPDLAAYAHPQDYVAVEGDVVGRTKVIPFVTREEQVRRAEQIATGGVVRVRPFIPMRAALLVHEQIAEQALERARRSFHEKLSFFGSRLETARAVAGNRQALAEAIRGEQRAGAQLTLLAGSRSMDPQDPVLQALEVVGARMERHGVPAYPGTLLWIAYLGDIPVLGAPSCGIFSRATSLDVVLPRLMAGDRMDAAGIAALSSGGILAPETSYRLAPYRKGVPRGQLE
;
A
#
# COMPACT_ATOMS: atom_id res chain seq x y z
N MET A 1 -47.51 -0.74 19.85
CA MET A 1 -48.47 -1.08 18.78
C MET A 1 -49.26 0.17 18.37
N ARG A 2 -48.59 1.15 17.76
CA ARG A 2 -49.18 2.37 17.18
C ARG A 2 -48.25 2.84 16.07
N ALA A 3 -48.51 2.41 14.84
CA ALA A 3 -47.84 2.92 13.62
C ALA A 3 -48.54 2.43 12.34
N ILE A 4 -49.18 1.26 12.37
CA ILE A 4 -49.81 0.67 11.17
C ILE A 4 -51.15 1.36 10.84
N ASP A 5 -51.99 1.65 11.84
CA ASP A 5 -53.33 2.22 11.64
C ASP A 5 -53.36 3.65 11.05
N ALA A 6 -52.24 4.38 11.08
CA ALA A 6 -52.18 5.78 10.68
C ALA A 6 -51.68 6.02 9.24
N ALA A 7 -51.26 4.97 8.54
CA ALA A 7 -50.70 5.10 7.20
C ALA A 7 -51.53 4.33 6.16
N VAL A 8 -51.66 4.91 4.97
CA VAL A 8 -52.42 4.33 3.85
C VAL A 8 -51.47 3.41 3.10
N TRP A 9 -51.53 2.12 3.42
CA TRP A 9 -50.77 1.07 2.73
C TRP A 9 -51.69 0.30 1.78
N LYS A 10 -51.15 -0.21 0.67
CA LYS A 10 -51.88 -1.07 -0.27
C LYS A 10 -51.77 -2.54 0.12
N ASP A 11 -50.55 -2.98 0.43
CA ASP A 11 -50.19 -4.33 0.82
C ASP A 11 -49.18 -4.27 1.97
N LEU A 12 -49.22 -5.24 2.91
CA LEU A 12 -48.28 -5.39 4.02
C LEU A 12 -47.67 -6.80 3.94
N GLU A 13 -46.37 -6.86 3.66
CA GLU A 13 -45.61 -8.12 3.66
C GLU A 13 -44.87 -8.26 4.99
N VAL A 14 -45.02 -9.42 5.62
CA VAL A 14 -44.39 -9.75 6.89
C VAL A 14 -43.50 -10.96 6.68
N LEU A 15 -42.26 -10.87 7.15
CA LEU A 15 -41.33 -11.98 7.17
C LEU A 15 -41.24 -12.53 8.59
N GLU A 16 -41.61 -13.81 8.74
CA GLU A 16 -41.45 -14.55 9.98
C GLU A 16 -40.17 -15.40 9.90
N LEU A 17 -39.27 -15.22 10.87
CA LEU A 17 -38.02 -15.96 10.94
C LEU A 17 -38.27 -17.42 11.31
N GLU A 18 -37.77 -18.36 10.51
CA GLU A 18 -37.81 -19.78 10.84
C GLU A 18 -36.63 -20.17 11.75
N PRO A 19 -36.73 -21.30 12.48
CA PRO A 19 -35.58 -21.87 13.17
C PRO A 19 -34.39 -22.08 12.22
N GLY A 20 -33.26 -21.46 12.52
CA GLY A 20 -32.07 -21.49 11.69
C GLY A 20 -31.86 -20.25 10.81
N ASP A 21 -32.82 -19.32 10.78
CA ASP A 21 -32.65 -18.03 10.12
C ASP A 21 -31.97 -17.01 11.01
N VAL A 22 -31.24 -16.10 10.38
CA VAL A 22 -30.52 -14.99 11.01
C VAL A 22 -30.86 -13.72 10.25
N HIS A 23 -31.30 -12.69 10.98
CA HIS A 23 -31.56 -11.37 10.42
C HIS A 23 -30.30 -10.75 9.79
N GLU A 24 -30.46 -10.03 8.68
CA GLU A 24 -29.36 -9.45 7.88
C GLU A 24 -28.36 -8.64 8.71
N ASP A 25 -28.83 -7.89 9.70
CA ASP A 25 -27.95 -7.10 10.57
C ASP A 25 -27.06 -7.97 11.45
N ALA A 26 -27.62 -9.04 12.04
CA ALA A 26 -26.87 -9.93 12.91
C ALA A 26 -25.86 -10.78 12.09
N ALA A 27 -26.31 -11.32 10.96
CA ALA A 27 -25.48 -12.07 10.04
C ALA A 27 -24.40 -11.19 9.39
N GLY A 28 -24.75 -9.98 8.96
CA GLY A 28 -23.85 -9.02 8.34
C GLY A 28 -22.76 -8.53 9.30
N ARG A 29 -23.10 -8.27 10.57
CA ARG A 29 -22.11 -7.92 11.60
C ARG A 29 -21.13 -9.06 11.89
N ARG A 30 -21.63 -10.30 11.94
CA ARG A 30 -20.78 -11.50 12.12
C ARG A 30 -19.84 -11.69 10.94
N LEU A 31 -20.37 -11.59 9.71
CA LEU A 31 -19.57 -11.64 8.49
C LEU A 31 -18.49 -10.55 8.47
N ALA A 32 -18.83 -9.30 8.75
CA ALA A 32 -17.87 -8.20 8.82
C ALA A 32 -16.77 -8.45 9.85
N THR A 33 -17.15 -8.95 11.02
CA THR A 33 -16.21 -9.24 12.11
C THR A 33 -15.25 -10.36 11.72
N ALA A 34 -15.74 -11.40 11.05
CA ALA A 34 -14.90 -12.51 10.60
C ALA A 34 -13.95 -12.07 9.47
N VAL A 35 -14.43 -11.27 8.52
CA VAL A 35 -13.63 -10.76 7.39
C VAL A 35 -12.56 -9.77 7.86
N ALA A 36 -12.84 -8.97 8.90
CA ALA A 36 -11.91 -8.01 9.48
C ALA A 36 -10.73 -8.71 10.18
N GLY A 37 -9.54 -8.56 9.62
CA GLY A 37 -8.30 -9.00 10.26
C GLY A 37 -7.59 -7.87 11.00
N GLU A 38 -6.32 -8.12 11.32
CA GLU A 38 -5.48 -7.15 12.04
C GLU A 38 -5.43 -5.77 11.35
N GLY A 39 -5.62 -4.71 12.13
CA GLY A 39 -5.61 -3.32 11.65
C GLY A 39 -6.92 -2.87 10.99
N VAL A 40 -7.94 -3.73 10.93
CA VAL A 40 -9.27 -3.44 10.41
C VAL A 40 -10.28 -3.57 11.56
N GLY A 41 -11.28 -2.69 11.61
CA GLY A 41 -12.44 -2.92 12.47
C GLY A 41 -13.75 -2.66 11.75
N VAL A 42 -14.84 -3.07 12.37
CA VAL A 42 -16.18 -2.96 11.78
C VAL A 42 -16.80 -1.61 12.15
N GLY A 43 -17.32 -0.89 11.16
CA GLY A 43 -18.06 0.36 11.32
C GLY A 43 -19.53 0.13 11.69
N GLU A 44 -20.29 1.22 11.81
CA GLU A 44 -21.74 1.16 11.96
C GLU A 44 -22.40 0.77 10.63
N VAL A 45 -23.59 0.15 10.71
CA VAL A 45 -24.33 -0.26 9.51
C VAL A 45 -24.75 0.97 8.70
N GLU A 46 -24.47 0.94 7.40
CA GLU A 46 -24.77 2.02 6.45
C GLU A 46 -25.34 1.41 5.18
N GLY A 47 -26.57 1.79 4.80
CA GLY A 47 -27.24 1.26 3.60
C GLY A 47 -27.44 -0.27 3.62
N GLY A 48 -27.60 -0.86 4.81
CA GLY A 48 -27.69 -2.32 5.01
C GLY A 48 -26.38 -3.05 4.70
N SER A 49 -25.23 -2.38 4.80
CA SER A 49 -23.90 -2.98 4.70
C SER A 49 -23.04 -2.57 5.89
N PHE A 50 -22.06 -3.40 6.24
CA PHE A 50 -21.13 -3.16 7.33
C PHE A 50 -19.77 -2.73 6.78
N PRO A 51 -19.34 -1.48 7.00
CA PRO A 51 -18.03 -1.00 6.59
C PRO A 51 -16.90 -1.69 7.34
N LEU A 52 -15.84 -2.03 6.62
CA LEU A 52 -14.55 -2.44 7.16
C LEU A 52 -13.62 -1.21 7.14
N VAL A 53 -13.25 -0.73 8.31
CA VAL A 53 -12.57 0.55 8.50
C VAL A 53 -11.13 0.32 8.94
N ALA A 54 -10.19 0.96 8.26
CA ALA A 54 -8.78 0.97 8.65
C ALA A 54 -8.62 1.65 10.03
N ARG A 55 -8.02 0.94 10.98
CA ARG A 55 -7.76 1.45 12.34
C ARG A 55 -6.41 2.14 12.49
N ARG A 56 -5.63 2.14 11.42
CA ARG A 56 -4.30 2.73 11.35
C ARG A 56 -3.96 3.02 9.90
N ARG A 57 -3.04 3.95 9.70
CA ARG A 57 -2.36 4.10 8.42
C ARG A 57 -1.52 2.87 8.10
N GLY A 58 -1.57 2.39 6.87
CA GLY A 58 -0.87 1.18 6.48
C GLY A 58 -1.14 0.72 5.05
N LEU A 59 -0.70 -0.50 4.75
CA LEU A 59 -0.88 -1.14 3.45
C LEU A 59 -1.91 -2.27 3.58
N VAL A 60 -2.95 -2.24 2.74
CA VAL A 60 -3.96 -3.31 2.69
C VAL A 60 -3.31 -4.59 2.20
N ALA A 61 -3.48 -5.65 3.00
CA ALA A 61 -3.18 -7.02 2.65
C ALA A 61 -4.49 -7.80 2.53
N LEU A 62 -4.78 -8.26 1.32
CA LEU A 62 -6.02 -8.93 0.98
C LEU A 62 -5.76 -10.39 0.61
N ASP A 63 -6.47 -11.30 1.25
CA ASP A 63 -6.56 -12.69 0.81
C ASP A 63 -7.68 -12.83 -0.24
N ALA A 64 -7.32 -12.59 -1.51
CA ALA A 64 -8.30 -12.59 -2.59
C ALA A 64 -8.98 -13.96 -2.80
N ALA A 65 -8.26 -15.05 -2.52
CA ALA A 65 -8.79 -16.41 -2.66
C ALA A 65 -9.89 -16.66 -1.61
N ARG A 66 -9.60 -16.39 -0.33
CA ARG A 66 -10.62 -16.53 0.73
C ARG A 66 -11.76 -15.54 0.60
N LEU A 67 -11.51 -14.31 0.13
CA LEU A 67 -12.60 -13.38 -0.20
C LEU A 67 -13.51 -13.96 -1.29
N THR A 68 -12.93 -14.60 -2.31
CA THR A 68 -13.71 -15.25 -3.38
C THR A 68 -14.53 -16.42 -2.83
N GLU A 69 -13.95 -17.27 -1.99
CA GLU A 69 -14.68 -18.38 -1.34
C GLU A 69 -15.86 -17.89 -0.49
N ILE A 70 -15.73 -16.77 0.22
CA ILE A 70 -16.83 -16.17 0.98
C ILE A 70 -17.97 -15.73 0.05
N ASN A 71 -17.65 -15.13 -1.10
CA ASN A 71 -18.64 -14.68 -2.07
C ASN A 71 -19.27 -15.84 -2.88
N LEU A 72 -18.78 -17.07 -2.74
CA LEU A 72 -19.45 -18.27 -3.26
C LEU A 72 -20.49 -18.83 -2.27
N VAL A 73 -20.49 -18.36 -1.02
CA VAL A 73 -21.53 -18.70 -0.04
C VAL A 73 -22.82 -17.94 -0.40
N PRO A 74 -23.97 -18.61 -0.54
CA PRO A 74 -25.25 -17.95 -0.84
C PRO A 74 -25.57 -16.81 0.12
N ASP A 75 -26.32 -15.82 -0.35
CA ASP A 75 -26.82 -14.65 0.39
C ASP A 75 -25.77 -13.64 0.85
N LEU A 76 -24.47 -13.96 0.78
CA LEU A 76 -23.41 -13.11 1.31
C LEU A 76 -22.71 -12.32 0.22
N ALA A 77 -22.32 -11.09 0.54
CA ALA A 77 -21.43 -10.28 -0.29
C ALA A 77 -20.34 -9.64 0.59
N ALA A 78 -19.09 -9.76 0.15
CA ALA A 78 -17.95 -9.12 0.78
C ALA A 78 -16.99 -8.57 -0.29
N TYR A 79 -16.63 -7.30 -0.20
CA TYR A 79 -15.73 -6.68 -1.17
C TYR A 79 -14.79 -5.71 -0.47
N ALA A 80 -13.57 -5.58 -0.99
CA ALA A 80 -12.52 -4.79 -0.39
C ALA A 80 -11.71 -4.05 -1.45
N HIS A 81 -11.00 -3.02 -1.01
CA HIS A 81 -9.93 -2.45 -1.82
C HIS A 81 -8.87 -3.51 -2.13
N PRO A 82 -8.20 -3.39 -3.30
CA PRO A 82 -7.24 -4.38 -3.74
C PRO A 82 -5.99 -4.42 -2.83
N GLN A 83 -5.22 -5.49 -3.01
CA GLN A 83 -3.88 -5.62 -2.45
C GLN A 83 -3.06 -4.35 -2.74
N ASP A 84 -2.28 -3.91 -1.74
CA ASP A 84 -1.41 -2.73 -1.80
C ASP A 84 -2.15 -1.37 -1.85
N TYR A 85 -3.44 -1.32 -1.52
CA TYR A 85 -4.10 -0.06 -1.20
C TYR A 85 -3.43 0.61 0.00
N VAL A 86 -2.99 1.87 -0.16
CA VAL A 86 -2.42 2.67 0.93
C VAL A 86 -3.57 3.29 1.71
N ALA A 87 -3.84 2.75 2.89
CA ALA A 87 -4.89 3.21 3.79
C ALA A 87 -4.40 4.28 4.75
N VAL A 88 -5.25 5.26 5.01
CA VAL A 88 -5.17 6.12 6.20
C VAL A 88 -6.21 5.68 7.22
N GLU A 89 -5.99 6.03 8.48
CA GLU A 89 -6.95 5.71 9.54
C GLU A 89 -8.32 6.34 9.23
N GLY A 90 -9.38 5.55 9.39
CA GLY A 90 -10.75 5.92 9.04
C GLY A 90 -11.16 5.58 7.61
N ASP A 91 -10.25 5.20 6.72
CA ASP A 91 -10.61 4.75 5.37
C ASP A 91 -11.51 3.51 5.44
N VAL A 92 -12.57 3.48 4.63
CA VAL A 92 -13.35 2.27 4.41
C VAL A 92 -12.61 1.40 3.40
N VAL A 93 -11.95 0.35 3.89
CA VAL A 93 -11.13 -0.57 3.09
C VAL A 93 -11.93 -1.75 2.52
N GLY A 94 -13.20 -1.89 2.90
CA GLY A 94 -14.12 -2.86 2.34
C GLY A 94 -15.50 -2.76 2.98
N ARG A 95 -16.43 -3.60 2.54
CA ARG A 95 -17.77 -3.73 3.12
C ARG A 95 -18.23 -5.18 3.02
N THR A 96 -19.10 -5.57 3.94
CA THR A 96 -19.85 -6.83 3.84
C THR A 96 -21.34 -6.57 3.93
N LYS A 97 -22.15 -7.43 3.33
CA LYS A 97 -23.61 -7.32 3.31
C LYS A 97 -24.23 -8.72 3.21
N VAL A 98 -25.37 -8.89 3.86
CA VAL A 98 -26.30 -9.98 3.56
C VAL A 98 -27.34 -9.42 2.59
N ILE A 99 -27.58 -10.13 1.49
CA ILE A 99 -28.41 -9.66 0.38
C ILE A 99 -29.91 -9.73 0.71
N PRO A 100 -30.46 -10.88 1.16
CA PRO A 100 -31.82 -10.96 1.67
C PRO A 100 -31.95 -10.43 3.11
N PHE A 101 -33.18 -10.13 3.55
CA PHE A 101 -33.48 -9.71 4.92
C PHE A 101 -33.09 -10.76 5.98
N VAL A 102 -33.05 -12.04 5.60
CA VAL A 102 -32.64 -13.16 6.44
C VAL A 102 -31.80 -14.14 5.65
N THR A 103 -30.82 -14.76 6.30
CA THR A 103 -30.00 -15.85 5.74
C THR A 103 -29.94 -17.03 6.71
N ARG A 104 -29.53 -18.20 6.24
CA ARG A 104 -29.36 -19.39 7.09
C ARG A 104 -28.10 -19.27 7.96
N GLU A 105 -28.22 -19.66 9.23
CA GLU A 105 -27.11 -19.72 10.20
C GLU A 105 -25.89 -20.51 9.68
N GLU A 106 -26.12 -21.56 8.89
CA GLU A 106 -25.05 -22.36 8.28
C GLU A 106 -24.16 -21.55 7.32
N GLN A 107 -24.73 -20.58 6.58
CA GLN A 107 -23.99 -19.76 5.64
C GLN A 107 -23.07 -18.80 6.38
N VAL A 108 -23.58 -18.18 7.45
CA VAL A 108 -22.79 -17.30 8.31
C VAL A 108 -21.62 -18.07 8.94
N ARG A 109 -21.88 -19.27 9.49
CA ARG A 109 -20.82 -20.13 10.06
C ARG A 109 -19.79 -20.56 9.03
N ARG A 110 -20.23 -20.88 7.81
CA ARG A 110 -19.31 -21.25 6.73
C ARG A 110 -18.38 -20.09 6.39
N ALA A 111 -18.90 -18.88 6.27
CA ALA A 111 -18.10 -17.69 6.02
C ALA A 111 -17.15 -17.38 7.19
N GLU A 112 -17.59 -17.54 8.44
CA GLU A 112 -16.74 -17.39 9.63
C GLU A 112 -15.56 -18.36 9.61
N GLN A 113 -15.78 -19.62 9.21
CA GLN A 113 -14.71 -20.61 9.07
C GLN A 113 -13.71 -20.24 7.98
N ILE A 114 -14.18 -19.85 6.79
CA ILE A 114 -13.31 -19.41 5.69
C ILE A 114 -12.49 -18.18 6.13
N ALA A 115 -13.15 -17.23 6.82
CA ALA A 115 -12.54 -15.98 7.24
C ALA A 115 -11.66 -16.09 8.50
N THR A 116 -11.35 -17.29 9.00
CA THR A 116 -10.50 -17.49 10.19
C THR A 116 -9.20 -16.67 10.10
N GLY A 117 -8.92 -15.85 11.11
CA GLY A 117 -7.74 -14.96 11.14
C GLY A 117 -7.86 -13.69 10.28
N GLY A 118 -9.04 -13.42 9.72
CA GLY A 118 -9.32 -12.26 8.88
C GLY A 118 -8.87 -12.44 7.43
N VAL A 119 -9.63 -11.81 6.53
CA VAL A 119 -9.41 -11.83 5.07
C VAL A 119 -8.80 -10.50 4.60
N VAL A 120 -9.19 -9.39 5.24
CA VAL A 120 -8.69 -8.05 4.96
C VAL A 120 -7.87 -7.57 6.16
N ARG A 121 -6.62 -7.20 5.94
CA ARG A 121 -5.73 -6.64 6.98
C ARG A 121 -5.16 -5.31 6.53
N VAL A 122 -4.79 -4.47 7.49
CA VAL A 122 -4.00 -3.24 7.23
C VAL A 122 -2.68 -3.38 7.96
N ARG A 123 -1.61 -3.66 7.22
CA ARG A 123 -0.24 -3.78 7.76
C ARG A 123 0.29 -2.39 8.10
N PRO A 124 0.80 -2.14 9.31
CA PRO A 124 1.34 -0.84 9.67
C PRO A 124 2.60 -0.55 8.85
N PHE A 125 2.90 0.73 8.66
CA PHE A 125 4.22 1.12 8.18
C PHE A 125 5.24 1.10 9.32
N ILE A 126 6.45 0.66 9.01
CA ILE A 126 7.62 0.55 9.86
C ILE A 126 8.51 1.77 9.55
N PRO A 127 8.71 2.68 10.52
CA PRO A 127 9.61 3.82 10.34
C PRO A 127 11.03 3.37 9.97
N MET A 128 11.58 3.99 8.94
CA MET A 128 12.95 3.78 8.47
C MET A 128 13.75 5.08 8.50
N ARG A 129 15.05 4.95 8.78
CA ARG A 129 16.03 6.02 8.52
C ARG A 129 16.52 5.91 7.08
N ALA A 130 16.31 6.93 6.27
CA ALA A 130 16.69 6.95 4.87
C ALA A 130 17.82 7.94 4.59
N ALA A 131 18.61 7.65 3.56
CA ALA A 131 19.61 8.55 3.00
C ALA A 131 19.33 8.81 1.52
N LEU A 132 19.60 10.05 1.08
CA LEU A 132 19.55 10.46 -0.32
C LEU A 132 20.95 10.83 -0.81
N LEU A 133 21.42 10.10 -1.82
CA LEU A 133 22.64 10.40 -2.54
C LEU A 133 22.28 10.83 -3.95
N VAL A 134 22.75 12.01 -4.36
CA VAL A 134 22.58 12.49 -5.73
C VAL A 134 23.91 12.37 -6.45
N HIS A 135 23.96 11.56 -7.49
CA HIS A 135 25.12 11.46 -8.38
C HIS A 135 25.17 12.70 -9.29
N GLU A 136 26.37 13.26 -9.42
CA GLU A 136 26.71 14.54 -10.10
C GLU A 136 26.61 15.80 -9.22
N GLN A 137 27.35 16.84 -9.61
CA GLN A 137 27.20 18.16 -9.01
C GLN A 137 25.90 18.78 -9.51
N ILE A 138 24.96 18.99 -8.59
CA ILE A 138 23.73 19.71 -8.85
C ILE A 138 23.74 21.03 -8.10
N ALA A 139 22.98 22.02 -8.61
CA ALA A 139 22.79 23.27 -7.90
C ALA A 139 22.15 23.01 -6.53
N GLU A 140 22.58 23.75 -5.50
CA GLU A 140 22.09 23.61 -4.13
C GLU A 140 20.56 23.69 -4.05
N GLN A 141 19.95 24.59 -4.83
CA GLN A 141 18.49 24.71 -4.92
C GLN A 141 17.80 23.46 -5.47
N ALA A 142 18.44 22.70 -6.37
CA ALA A 142 17.91 21.44 -6.86
C ALA A 142 18.03 20.33 -5.80
N LEU A 143 19.14 20.31 -5.04
CA LEU A 143 19.35 19.36 -3.96
C LEU A 143 18.33 19.56 -2.84
N GLU A 144 18.11 20.82 -2.43
CA GLU A 144 17.13 21.17 -1.41
C GLU A 144 15.69 20.86 -1.85
N ARG A 145 15.35 21.00 -3.14
CA ARG A 145 14.06 20.55 -3.67
C ARG A 145 13.91 19.03 -3.59
N ALA A 146 14.93 18.26 -4.00
CA ALA A 146 14.91 16.80 -3.91
C ALA A 146 14.80 16.33 -2.45
N ARG A 147 15.58 16.95 -1.55
CA ARG A 147 15.55 16.72 -0.11
C ARG A 147 14.16 16.94 0.46
N ARG A 148 13.54 18.09 0.18
CA ARG A 148 12.20 18.45 0.68
C ARG A 148 11.15 17.44 0.22
N SER A 149 11.12 17.13 -1.07
CA SER A 149 10.12 16.21 -1.60
C SER A 149 10.31 14.79 -1.09
N PHE A 150 11.55 14.28 -1.03
CA PHE A 150 11.78 12.95 -0.49
C PHE A 150 11.48 12.88 1.01
N HIS A 151 11.84 13.91 1.78
CA HIS A 151 11.44 14.04 3.18
C HIS A 151 9.90 14.00 3.36
N GLU A 152 9.15 14.72 2.52
CA GLU A 152 7.68 14.71 2.53
C GLU A 152 7.13 13.30 2.29
N LYS A 153 7.66 12.59 1.28
CA LYS A 153 7.27 11.20 1.00
C LYS A 153 7.53 10.28 2.20
N LEU A 154 8.73 10.34 2.78
CA LEU A 154 9.13 9.51 3.92
C LEU A 154 8.31 9.80 5.18
N SER A 155 8.00 11.08 5.43
CA SER A 155 7.25 11.53 6.61
C SER A 155 5.86 10.91 6.69
N PHE A 156 5.21 10.67 5.54
CA PHE A 156 3.92 9.97 5.50
C PHE A 156 4.01 8.56 6.12
N PHE A 157 5.14 7.86 5.99
CA PHE A 157 5.33 6.52 6.54
C PHE A 157 5.91 6.54 7.97
N GLY A 158 6.06 7.73 8.58
CA GLY A 158 6.77 7.91 9.85
C GLY A 158 8.29 7.77 9.75
N SER A 159 8.82 7.65 8.53
CA SER A 159 10.25 7.54 8.24
C SER A 159 10.93 8.91 8.23
N ARG A 160 12.26 8.93 8.31
CA ARG A 160 13.06 10.17 8.37
C ARG A 160 14.14 10.16 7.30
N LEU A 161 14.40 11.32 6.71
CA LEU A 161 15.56 11.55 5.85
C LEU A 161 16.70 12.06 6.73
N GLU A 162 17.69 11.22 7.01
CA GLU A 162 18.83 11.57 7.87
C GLU A 162 19.83 12.45 7.13
N THR A 163 20.14 12.07 5.89
CA THR A 163 21.14 12.73 5.07
C THR A 163 20.61 12.92 3.65
N ALA A 164 20.97 14.05 3.05
CA ALA A 164 20.77 14.33 1.64
C ALA A 164 22.00 15.07 1.15
N ARG A 165 22.75 14.49 0.20
CA ARG A 165 23.97 15.13 -0.32
C ARG A 165 24.24 14.75 -1.76
N ALA A 166 24.88 15.67 -2.48
CA ALA A 166 25.47 15.40 -3.77
C ALA A 166 26.81 14.68 -3.60
N VAL A 167 27.06 13.69 -4.44
CA VAL A 167 28.32 12.95 -4.51
C VAL A 167 28.87 13.15 -5.91
N ALA A 168 29.80 14.09 -6.03
CA ALA A 168 30.58 14.27 -7.24
C ALA A 168 31.73 13.26 -7.22
N GLY A 169 31.83 12.41 -8.22
CA GLY A 169 32.96 11.49 -8.32
C GLY A 169 32.71 10.26 -9.17
N ASN A 170 33.66 9.34 -9.10
CA ASN A 170 33.63 8.05 -9.77
C ASN A 170 32.96 6.98 -8.88
N ARG A 171 32.94 5.74 -9.36
CA ARG A 171 32.40 4.57 -8.64
C ARG A 171 32.97 4.41 -7.22
N GLN A 172 34.23 4.77 -6.96
CA GLN A 172 34.82 4.65 -5.62
C GLN A 172 34.21 5.67 -4.64
N ALA A 173 34.08 6.93 -5.05
CA ALA A 173 33.46 7.96 -4.22
C ALA A 173 32.00 7.62 -3.87
N LEU A 174 31.25 7.11 -4.85
CA LEU A 174 29.88 6.63 -4.64
C LEU A 174 29.82 5.42 -3.72
N ALA A 175 30.72 4.44 -3.90
CA ALA A 175 30.79 3.27 -3.03
C ALA A 175 31.12 3.63 -1.58
N GLU A 176 32.02 4.57 -1.36
CA GLU A 176 32.33 5.11 -0.03
C GLU A 176 31.14 5.84 0.59
N ALA A 177 30.42 6.64 -0.20
CA ALA A 177 29.21 7.31 0.25
C ALA A 177 28.14 6.30 0.68
N ILE A 178 27.83 5.29 -0.14
CA ILE A 178 26.85 4.23 0.17
C ILE A 178 27.22 3.51 1.47
N ARG A 179 28.48 3.06 1.62
CA ARG A 179 28.96 2.43 2.85
C ARG A 179 28.92 3.38 4.05
N GLY A 180 29.15 4.66 3.81
CA GLY A 180 29.07 5.71 4.83
C GLY A 180 27.66 5.84 5.40
N GLU A 181 26.65 5.93 4.53
CA GLU A 181 25.24 5.99 4.95
C GLU A 181 24.82 4.73 5.69
N GLN A 182 25.24 3.56 5.21
CA GLN A 182 24.97 2.29 5.89
C GLN A 182 25.61 2.25 7.29
N ARG A 183 26.87 2.68 7.43
CA ARG A 183 27.57 2.77 8.73
C ARG A 183 26.92 3.79 9.67
N ALA A 184 26.35 4.87 9.13
CA ALA A 184 25.57 5.84 9.88
C ALA A 184 24.17 5.31 10.27
N GLY A 185 23.82 4.09 9.88
CA GLY A 185 22.59 3.41 10.28
C GLY A 185 21.41 3.68 9.35
N ALA A 186 21.63 4.11 8.10
CA ALA A 186 20.58 4.18 7.10
C ALA A 186 20.01 2.76 6.83
N GLN A 187 18.68 2.66 6.84
CA GLN A 187 17.89 1.46 6.57
C GLN A 187 17.30 1.46 5.15
N LEU A 188 17.47 2.56 4.42
CA LEU A 188 17.12 2.72 3.01
C LEU A 188 18.08 3.75 2.41
N THR A 189 18.70 3.46 1.27
CA THR A 189 19.47 4.45 0.51
C THR A 189 18.83 4.65 -0.85
N LEU A 190 18.57 5.90 -1.22
CA LEU A 190 18.12 6.26 -2.56
C LEU A 190 19.22 7.00 -3.31
N LEU A 191 19.59 6.48 -4.47
CA LEU A 191 20.54 7.07 -5.42
C LEU A 191 19.78 7.72 -6.57
N ALA A 192 19.83 9.05 -6.65
CA ALA A 192 19.27 9.80 -7.78
C ALA A 192 20.37 10.20 -8.76
N GLY A 193 20.05 10.26 -10.06
CA GLY A 193 21.02 10.65 -11.10
C GLY A 193 21.78 9.47 -11.71
N SER A 194 21.24 8.25 -11.63
CA SER A 194 21.82 7.09 -12.31
C SER A 194 21.54 7.15 -13.82
N ARG A 195 22.55 6.89 -14.64
CA ARG A 195 22.37 6.64 -16.07
C ARG A 195 22.02 5.17 -16.25
N SER A 196 20.89 4.72 -15.72
CA SER A 196 20.56 3.29 -15.59
C SER A 196 20.64 2.49 -16.91
N MET A 197 20.49 3.12 -18.08
CA MET A 197 20.62 2.44 -19.37
C MET A 197 22.08 2.23 -19.82
N ASP A 198 23.03 2.92 -19.18
CA ASP A 198 24.47 2.85 -19.45
C ASP A 198 25.13 1.81 -18.51
N PRO A 199 25.64 0.68 -19.04
CA PRO A 199 26.38 -0.28 -18.23
C PRO A 199 27.64 0.31 -17.59
N GLN A 200 28.14 1.44 -18.09
CA GLN A 200 29.27 2.17 -17.54
C GLN A 200 28.87 3.22 -16.49
N ASP A 201 27.59 3.29 -16.11
CA ASP A 201 27.10 4.17 -15.07
C ASP A 201 27.92 3.97 -13.77
N PRO A 202 28.61 5.02 -13.28
CA PRO A 202 29.36 4.96 -12.03
C PRO A 202 28.53 4.51 -10.83
N VAL A 203 27.21 4.77 -10.84
CA VAL A 203 26.30 4.32 -9.78
C VAL A 203 26.15 2.80 -9.78
N LEU A 204 25.93 2.20 -10.95
CA LEU A 204 25.82 0.74 -11.07
C LEU A 204 27.15 0.05 -10.73
N GLN A 205 28.27 0.61 -11.19
CA GLN A 205 29.60 0.10 -10.84
C GLN A 205 29.90 0.24 -9.35
N ALA A 206 29.40 1.29 -8.68
CA ALA A 206 29.56 1.46 -7.24
C ALA A 206 28.84 0.35 -6.45
N LEU A 207 27.69 -0.14 -6.94
CA LEU A 207 26.98 -1.27 -6.34
C LEU A 207 27.84 -2.54 -6.34
N GLU A 208 28.54 -2.81 -7.45
CA GLU A 208 29.48 -3.93 -7.53
C GLU A 208 30.62 -3.78 -6.52
N VAL A 209 31.20 -2.58 -6.41
CA VAL A 209 32.29 -2.29 -5.47
C VAL A 209 31.86 -2.50 -4.02
N VAL A 210 30.64 -2.09 -3.64
CA VAL A 210 30.14 -2.30 -2.27
C VAL A 210 29.65 -3.73 -2.02
N GLY A 211 29.60 -4.57 -3.05
CA GLY A 211 29.06 -5.94 -2.95
C GLY A 211 27.54 -5.98 -2.79
N ALA A 212 26.83 -4.96 -3.31
CA ALA A 212 25.37 -4.98 -3.32
C ALA A 212 24.86 -5.98 -4.36
N ARG A 213 23.83 -6.74 -3.99
CA ARG A 213 23.14 -7.65 -4.90
C ARG A 213 22.05 -6.89 -5.63
N MET A 214 22.17 -6.78 -6.95
CA MET A 214 21.07 -6.29 -7.79
C MET A 214 19.90 -7.27 -7.73
N GLU A 215 18.75 -6.82 -7.24
CA GLU A 215 17.52 -7.62 -7.25
C GLU A 215 16.83 -7.50 -8.61
N ARG A 216 16.68 -6.25 -9.07
CA ARG A 216 16.08 -5.97 -10.35
C ARG A 216 16.57 -4.64 -10.90
N HIS A 217 17.03 -4.69 -12.14
CA HIS A 217 17.31 -3.50 -12.94
C HIS A 217 16.07 -3.14 -13.78
N GLY A 218 15.28 -2.19 -13.29
CA GLY A 218 14.01 -1.79 -13.91
C GLY A 218 12.79 -2.40 -13.21
N VAL A 219 11.73 -1.61 -13.07
CA VAL A 219 10.45 -2.02 -12.46
C VAL A 219 9.36 -1.99 -13.52
N PRO A 220 8.46 -2.99 -13.61
CA PRO A 220 7.36 -2.99 -14.57
C PRO A 220 6.22 -2.05 -14.14
N ALA A 221 6.53 -0.77 -13.98
CA ALA A 221 5.59 0.29 -13.66
C ALA A 221 5.97 1.57 -14.43
N TYR A 222 4.98 2.41 -14.70
CA TYR A 222 5.13 3.64 -15.48
C TYR A 222 4.27 4.76 -14.90
N PRO A 223 4.81 5.98 -14.66
CA PRO A 223 6.20 6.41 -14.89
C PRO A 223 7.23 5.80 -13.92
N GLY A 224 8.51 5.79 -14.32
CA GLY A 224 9.61 5.33 -13.46
C GLY A 224 10.13 3.91 -13.73
N THR A 225 9.95 3.40 -14.94
CA THR A 225 10.37 2.04 -15.34
C THR A 225 11.86 1.76 -15.12
N LEU A 226 12.70 2.80 -15.17
CA LEU A 226 14.16 2.70 -14.97
C LEU A 226 14.60 2.70 -13.50
N LEU A 227 13.65 2.71 -12.55
CA LEU A 227 13.96 2.46 -11.14
C LEU A 227 14.58 1.06 -11.00
N TRP A 228 15.67 0.94 -10.27
CA TRP A 228 16.26 -0.35 -9.92
C TRP A 228 16.31 -0.52 -8.41
N ILE A 229 16.38 -1.79 -8.00
CA ILE A 229 16.37 -2.21 -6.60
C ILE A 229 17.54 -3.16 -6.42
N ALA A 230 18.43 -2.81 -5.50
CA ALA A 230 19.53 -3.64 -5.05
C ALA A 230 19.49 -3.73 -3.52
N TYR A 231 20.26 -4.66 -2.95
CA TYR A 231 20.39 -4.82 -1.51
C TYR A 231 21.85 -4.93 -1.10
N LEU A 232 22.22 -4.20 -0.06
CA LEU A 232 23.49 -4.35 0.64
C LEU A 232 23.21 -5.09 1.95
N GLY A 233 23.35 -6.41 1.92
CA GLY A 233 22.79 -7.29 2.95
C GLY A 233 21.26 -7.28 2.90
N ASP A 234 20.64 -6.77 3.97
CA ASP A 234 19.18 -6.60 4.07
C ASP A 234 18.69 -5.17 3.81
N ILE A 235 19.62 -4.23 3.59
CA ILE A 235 19.29 -2.82 3.44
C ILE A 235 19.02 -2.54 1.95
N PRO A 236 17.79 -2.10 1.58
CA PRO A 236 17.49 -1.72 0.20
C PRO A 236 18.29 -0.49 -0.22
N VAL A 237 18.88 -0.61 -1.40
CA VAL A 237 19.50 0.48 -2.15
C VAL A 237 18.70 0.63 -3.44
N LEU A 238 18.00 1.75 -3.56
CA LEU A 238 17.19 2.07 -4.73
C LEU A 238 17.95 3.06 -5.59
N GLY A 239 17.72 3.05 -6.89
CA GLY A 239 18.15 4.19 -7.69
C GLY A 239 17.36 4.45 -8.94
N ALA A 240 17.40 5.72 -9.33
CA ALA A 240 16.46 6.32 -10.25
C ALA A 240 17.14 7.39 -11.13
N PRO A 241 16.78 7.50 -12.43
CA PRO A 241 17.60 8.30 -13.35
C PRO A 241 17.64 9.81 -13.15
N SER A 242 16.60 10.42 -12.58
CA SER A 242 16.54 11.89 -12.47
C SER A 242 16.02 12.36 -11.11
N CYS A 243 16.52 13.51 -10.65
CA CYS A 243 16.01 14.18 -9.46
C CYS A 243 14.58 14.74 -9.64
N GLY A 244 14.08 14.85 -10.88
CA GLY A 244 12.70 15.23 -11.17
C GLY A 244 11.67 14.16 -10.80
N ILE A 245 12.11 12.94 -10.45
CA ILE A 245 11.25 11.84 -9.99
C ILE A 245 10.50 12.20 -8.68
N PHE A 246 10.95 13.23 -7.98
CA PHE A 246 10.33 13.70 -6.77
C PHE A 246 9.19 14.71 -6.98
N SER A 247 8.91 15.20 -8.20
CA SER A 247 7.80 16.17 -8.42
C SER A 247 6.48 15.54 -8.86
N ARG A 248 6.44 14.22 -9.10
CA ARG A 248 5.21 13.49 -9.42
C ARG A 248 5.26 12.05 -8.90
N ALA A 249 4.13 11.35 -8.97
CA ALA A 249 4.09 9.92 -8.72
C ALA A 249 4.91 9.12 -9.75
N THR A 250 5.69 8.17 -9.25
CA THR A 250 6.48 7.22 -10.04
C THR A 250 6.47 5.83 -9.39
N SER A 251 7.09 4.85 -10.03
CA SER A 251 7.32 3.51 -9.48
C SER A 251 7.91 3.53 -8.06
N LEU A 252 8.70 4.55 -7.69
CA LEU A 252 9.22 4.74 -6.33
C LEU A 252 8.06 4.83 -5.32
N ASP A 253 6.97 5.51 -5.66
CA ASP A 253 5.82 5.73 -4.79
C ASP A 253 4.97 4.47 -4.58
N VAL A 254 5.19 3.43 -5.38
CA VAL A 254 4.57 2.10 -5.19
C VAL A 254 5.52 1.13 -4.48
N VAL A 255 6.83 1.31 -4.67
CA VAL A 255 7.88 0.53 -3.99
C VAL A 255 8.02 0.93 -2.52
N LEU A 256 7.99 2.24 -2.20
CA LEU A 256 8.17 2.73 -0.83
C LEU A 256 7.13 2.16 0.16
N PRO A 257 5.81 2.16 -0.12
CA PRO A 257 4.83 1.56 0.78
C PRO A 257 5.11 0.09 1.10
N ARG A 258 5.58 -0.68 0.11
CA ARG A 258 5.89 -2.12 0.27
C ARG A 258 7.09 -2.32 1.18
N LEU A 259 8.21 -1.65 0.89
CA LEU A 259 9.41 -1.68 1.72
C LEU A 259 9.10 -1.25 3.16
N MET A 260 8.35 -0.16 3.31
CA MET A 260 7.97 0.38 4.61
C MET A 260 6.85 -0.41 5.29
N ALA A 261 6.15 -1.32 4.61
CA ALA A 261 5.30 -2.32 5.26
C ALA A 261 6.11 -3.54 5.74
N GLY A 262 7.43 -3.55 5.53
CA GLY A 262 8.35 -4.62 5.93
C GLY A 262 8.62 -5.66 4.83
N ASP A 263 8.20 -5.42 3.59
CA ASP A 263 8.52 -6.34 2.51
C ASP A 263 9.99 -6.24 2.11
N ARG A 264 10.65 -7.39 2.00
CA ARG A 264 11.83 -7.51 1.15
C ARG A 264 11.33 -7.80 -0.26
N MET A 265 11.29 -6.76 -1.10
CA MET A 265 10.86 -6.92 -2.49
C MET A 265 11.91 -7.71 -3.27
N ASP A 266 11.59 -8.96 -3.58
CA ASP A 266 12.37 -9.83 -4.46
C ASP A 266 11.95 -9.66 -5.93
N ALA A 267 12.61 -10.37 -6.84
CA ALA A 267 12.29 -10.33 -8.26
C ALA A 267 10.79 -10.61 -8.57
N ALA A 268 10.15 -11.53 -7.84
CA ALA A 268 8.74 -11.87 -8.03
C ALA A 268 7.81 -10.76 -7.53
N GLY A 269 8.07 -10.21 -6.34
CA GLY A 269 7.33 -9.08 -5.77
C GLY A 269 7.46 -7.81 -6.61
N ILE A 270 8.62 -7.58 -7.22
CA ILE A 270 8.82 -6.48 -8.17
C ILE A 270 8.07 -6.74 -9.47
N ALA A 271 8.12 -7.98 -10.00
CA ALA A 271 7.39 -8.35 -11.21
C ALA A 271 5.86 -8.20 -11.05
N ALA A 272 5.34 -8.49 -9.86
CA ALA A 272 3.91 -8.35 -9.52
C ALA A 272 3.40 -6.90 -9.64
N LEU A 273 4.28 -5.90 -9.65
CA LEU A 273 3.91 -4.50 -9.91
C LEU A 273 3.36 -4.28 -11.33
N SER A 274 3.61 -5.20 -12.27
CA SER A 274 3.10 -5.15 -13.65
C SER A 274 1.58 -5.05 -13.73
N SER A 275 0.87 -5.79 -12.87
CA SER A 275 -0.58 -5.68 -12.76
C SER A 275 -0.95 -4.38 -12.05
N GLY A 276 -1.61 -3.47 -12.77
CA GLY A 276 -1.86 -2.11 -12.29
C GLY A 276 -0.60 -1.24 -12.22
N GLY A 277 0.44 -1.56 -13.01
CA GLY A 277 1.71 -0.82 -13.04
C GLY A 277 1.65 0.53 -13.75
N ILE A 278 0.55 0.83 -14.45
CA ILE A 278 0.30 2.15 -15.02
C ILE A 278 -0.23 3.06 -13.91
N LEU A 279 0.55 4.07 -13.54
CA LEU A 279 0.19 5.04 -12.51
C LEU A 279 -0.66 6.14 -13.12
N ALA A 280 -1.95 6.11 -12.78
CA ALA A 280 -3.00 6.98 -13.29
C ALA A 280 -3.98 7.29 -12.14
N PRO A 281 -4.93 8.23 -12.30
CA PRO A 281 -5.92 8.53 -11.26
C PRO A 281 -6.64 7.29 -10.72
N GLU A 282 -6.93 6.29 -11.56
CA GLU A 282 -7.64 5.06 -11.20
C GLU A 282 -6.78 4.09 -10.37
N THR A 283 -5.45 4.17 -10.47
CA THR A 283 -4.49 3.37 -9.68
C THR A 283 -3.87 4.17 -8.53
N SER A 284 -4.31 5.41 -8.33
CA SER A 284 -3.78 6.31 -7.32
C SER A 284 -3.97 5.81 -5.88
N TYR A 285 -4.85 4.84 -5.67
CA TYR A 285 -5.03 4.17 -4.38
C TYR A 285 -3.75 3.46 -3.85
N ARG A 286 -2.81 3.12 -4.75
CA ARG A 286 -1.50 2.56 -4.39
C ARG A 286 -0.51 3.61 -3.90
N LEU A 287 -0.86 4.89 -4.07
CA LEU A 287 -0.02 6.02 -3.72
C LEU A 287 -0.45 6.59 -2.38
N ALA A 288 0.52 7.00 -1.60
CA ALA A 288 0.25 7.72 -0.37
C ALA A 288 -0.33 9.12 -0.66
N PRO A 289 -1.33 9.57 0.10
CA PRO A 289 -1.81 10.95 0.06
C PRO A 289 -0.82 11.86 0.80
N TYR A 290 0.36 12.11 0.20
CA TYR A 290 1.45 12.86 0.83
C TYR A 290 1.05 14.26 1.29
N ARG A 291 0.12 14.91 0.57
CA ARG A 291 -0.44 16.22 0.92
C ARG A 291 -1.94 16.15 1.14
N LYS A 292 -2.39 16.79 2.22
CA LYS A 292 -3.83 16.89 2.52
C LYS A 292 -4.52 17.79 1.48
N GLY A 293 -5.64 17.33 0.94
CA GLY A 293 -6.42 18.08 -0.04
C GLY A 293 -5.88 18.04 -1.48
N VAL A 294 -4.76 17.35 -1.71
CA VAL A 294 -4.20 17.12 -3.04
C VAL A 294 -4.53 15.70 -3.48
N PRO A 295 -4.99 15.48 -4.72
CA PRO A 295 -5.21 14.13 -5.25
C PRO A 295 -3.96 13.24 -5.11
N ARG A 296 -4.16 11.97 -4.79
CA ARG A 296 -3.07 11.00 -4.68
C ARG A 296 -2.23 10.98 -5.95
N GLY A 297 -0.92 11.15 -5.79
CA GLY A 297 0.06 11.12 -6.87
C GLY A 297 0.38 12.45 -7.54
N GLN A 298 -0.27 13.54 -7.13
CA GLN A 298 0.16 14.90 -7.44
C GLN A 298 1.03 15.44 -6.29
N LEU A 299 2.18 16.02 -6.64
CA LEU A 299 3.10 16.67 -5.69
C LEU A 299 3.24 18.18 -6.00
N GLU A 300 2.34 18.71 -6.82
CA GLU A 300 2.19 20.13 -7.19
C GLU A 300 0.70 20.45 -7.26
#